data_AF-A0A2K3IW67-F1
#
_entry.id   AF-A0A2K3IW67-F1
#
_cell.length_a   1.000
_cell.length_b   1.000
_cell.length_c   1.000
_cell.angle_alpha   90.00
_cell.angle_beta   90.00
_cell.angle_gamma   90.00
#
_symmetry.space_group_name_H-M   'P 1'
#
loop_
_entity.id
_entity.type
_entity.pdbx_description
1 polymer ?
#
loop_
_entity_poly.entity_id
_entity_poly.type
_entity_poly.pdbx_seq_one_letter_code
_entity_poly.pdbx_strand_id
1 'polypeptide(L)'
;MEKNNQKKESIIIASLFILIPTIFLVTWYYFFPYELSSSISFFLQIPMFLGLIFLLVGFFIKKNPLGNILKILGWIIFAFYWAAQPSTLYFGEEGDIFNAAVCVIGVYVLFYIAYHEWLSIERNKNVSCLNWIAGASGIAGLIYFVIERT
;
A
#
# COMPACT_ATOMS: atom_id res chain seq x y z
N MET A 1 32.27 11.00 10.35
CA MET A 1 31.54 9.87 10.97
C MET A 1 30.03 10.02 10.83
N GLU A 2 29.47 11.21 11.07
CA GLU A 2 28.02 11.50 11.00
C GLU A 2 27.37 11.23 9.63
N LYS A 3 28.02 11.63 8.52
CA LYS A 3 27.51 11.40 7.15
C LYS A 3 27.43 9.93 6.75
N ASN A 4 28.30 9.07 7.33
CA ASN A 4 28.27 7.63 7.10
C ASN A 4 27.13 6.96 7.89
N ASN A 5 26.80 7.46 9.09
CA ASN A 5 25.65 6.98 9.86
C ASN A 5 24.34 7.33 9.17
N GLN A 6 24.15 8.58 8.72
CA GLN A 6 22.96 8.99 7.97
C GLN A 6 22.74 8.17 6.69
N LYS A 7 23.82 7.89 5.95
CA LYS A 7 23.75 7.03 4.76
C LYS A 7 23.33 5.60 5.12
N LYS A 8 23.86 5.05 6.21
CA LYS A 8 23.53 3.70 6.67
C LYS A 8 22.06 3.59 7.09
N GLU A 9 21.56 4.57 7.85
CA GLU A 9 20.15 4.66 8.25
C GLU A 9 19.22 4.75 7.05
N SER A 10 19.57 5.58 6.05
CA SER A 10 18.80 5.72 4.81
C SER A 10 18.70 4.39 4.05
N ILE A 11 19.78 3.60 4.00
CA ILE A 11 19.81 2.29 3.35
C ILE A 11 18.92 1.30 4.11
N ILE A 12 18.97 1.31 5.45
CA ILE A 12 18.13 0.45 6.29
C ILE A 12 16.65 0.74 6.02
N ILE A 13 16.25 2.01 6.05
CA ILE A 13 14.87 2.42 5.80
C ILE A 13 14.43 2.05 4.39
N ALA A 14 15.25 2.33 3.37
CA ALA A 14 14.96 1.94 1.98
C ALA A 14 14.76 0.42 1.84
N SER A 15 15.55 -0.37 2.57
CA SER A 15 15.43 -1.84 2.54
C SER A 15 14.09 -2.31 3.12
N LEU A 16 13.54 -1.62 4.11
CA LEU A 16 12.21 -1.96 4.68
C LEU A 16 11.10 -1.86 3.63
N PHE A 17 11.17 -0.91 2.70
CA PHE A 17 10.18 -0.77 1.61
C PHE A 17 10.24 -1.90 0.56
N ILE A 18 11.23 -2.79 0.64
CA ILE A 18 11.33 -4.01 -0.19
C ILE A 18 11.01 -5.25 0.66
N LEU A 19 11.55 -5.30 1.89
CA LEU A 19 11.37 -6.44 2.78
C LEU A 19 9.91 -6.60 3.24
N ILE A 20 9.24 -5.50 3.62
CA ILE A 20 7.85 -5.55 4.09
C ILE A 20 6.89 -6.07 3.02
N PRO A 21 6.85 -5.56 1.77
CA PRO A 21 5.95 -6.12 0.75
C PRO A 21 6.27 -7.57 0.43
N THR A 22 7.55 -7.97 0.47
CA THR A 22 7.94 -9.38 0.31
C THR A 22 7.33 -10.23 1.43
N ILE A 23 7.46 -9.79 2.69
CA ILE A 23 6.88 -10.48 3.84
C ILE A 23 5.37 -10.56 3.71
N PHE A 24 4.70 -9.47 3.30
CA PHE A 24 3.25 -9.47 3.09
C PHE A 24 2.84 -10.51 2.06
N LEU A 25 3.45 -10.50 0.86
CA LEU A 25 3.12 -11.44 -0.21
C LEU A 25 3.38 -12.89 0.19
N VAL A 26 4.52 -13.17 0.81
CA VAL A 26 4.88 -14.54 1.23
C VAL A 26 3.94 -15.02 2.32
N THR A 27 3.72 -14.21 3.36
CA THR A 27 2.83 -14.62 4.45
C THR A 27 1.39 -14.77 3.96
N TRP A 28 0.88 -13.83 3.15
CA TRP A 28 -0.49 -13.94 2.63
C TRP A 28 -0.71 -15.17 1.77
N TYR A 29 0.27 -15.51 0.92
CA TYR A 29 0.21 -16.70 0.09
C TYR A 29 0.02 -17.99 0.93
N TYR A 30 0.66 -18.08 2.09
CA TYR A 30 0.53 -19.26 2.97
C TYR A 30 -0.68 -19.22 3.91
N PHE A 31 -1.08 -18.03 4.38
CA PHE A 31 -2.13 -17.89 5.41
C PHE A 31 -3.53 -17.68 4.84
N PHE A 32 -3.66 -17.20 3.60
CA PHE A 32 -4.95 -16.92 2.96
C PHE A 32 -5.18 -17.92 1.83
N PRO A 33 -5.89 -19.03 2.11
CA PRO A 33 -6.21 -20.02 1.09
C PRO A 33 -7.20 -19.45 0.06
N TYR A 34 -7.28 -20.14 -1.07
CA TYR A 34 -8.40 -19.96 -1.98
C TYR A 34 -9.71 -20.35 -1.27
N GLU A 35 -10.78 -19.61 -1.54
CA GLU A 35 -12.03 -19.58 -0.78
C GLU A 35 -11.87 -19.06 0.66
N LEU A 36 -11.96 -17.74 0.80
CA LEU A 36 -11.97 -17.09 2.10
C LEU A 36 -13.30 -17.30 2.82
N SER A 37 -13.24 -17.58 4.13
CA SER A 37 -14.44 -17.52 4.97
C SER A 37 -15.03 -16.11 4.96
N SER A 38 -16.35 -16.00 5.11
CA SER A 38 -17.05 -14.71 5.12
C SER A 38 -16.48 -13.75 6.16
N SER A 39 -16.05 -14.26 7.31
CA SER A 39 -15.41 -13.47 8.36
C SER A 39 -14.08 -12.88 7.90
N ILE A 40 -13.19 -13.69 7.30
CA ILE A 40 -11.88 -13.19 6.85
C ILE A 40 -12.06 -12.18 5.72
N SER A 41 -12.99 -12.44 4.78
CA SER A 41 -13.34 -11.49 3.71
C SER A 41 -13.81 -10.15 4.26
N PHE A 42 -14.66 -10.16 5.30
CA PHE A 42 -15.08 -8.95 6.00
C PHE A 42 -13.90 -8.21 6.67
N PHE A 43 -13.06 -8.94 7.41
CA PHE A 43 -11.91 -8.33 8.10
C PHE A 43 -10.87 -7.74 7.13
N LEU A 44 -10.71 -8.29 5.93
CA LEU A 44 -9.82 -7.73 4.90
C LEU A 44 -10.34 -6.41 4.31
N GLN A 45 -11.63 -6.10 4.41
CA GLN A 45 -12.17 -4.81 3.97
C GLN A 45 -11.75 -3.66 4.90
N ILE A 46 -11.50 -3.95 6.18
CA ILE A 46 -11.06 -2.95 7.16
C ILE A 46 -9.75 -2.26 6.72
N PRO A 47 -8.64 -2.99 6.47
CA PRO A 47 -7.42 -2.36 5.97
C PRO A 47 -7.61 -1.72 4.59
N MET A 48 -8.42 -2.31 3.70
CA MET A 48 -8.73 -1.71 2.40
C MET A 48 -9.31 -0.29 2.55
N PHE A 49 -10.39 -0.13 3.30
CA PHE A 49 -11.02 1.18 3.53
C PHE A 49 -10.14 2.11 4.37
N LEU A 50 -9.47 1.59 5.40
CA LEU A 50 -8.59 2.39 6.26
C LEU A 50 -7.42 2.97 5.46
N GLY A 51 -6.80 2.18 4.59
CA GLY A 51 -5.72 2.62 3.71
C GLY A 51 -6.17 3.76 2.80
N LEU A 52 -7.33 3.60 2.14
CA LEU A 52 -7.91 4.61 1.27
C LEU A 52 -8.31 5.90 2.00
N ILE A 53 -8.87 5.79 3.21
CA ILE A 53 -9.19 6.94 4.06
C ILE A 53 -7.91 7.68 4.45
N PHE A 54 -6.84 6.98 4.81
CA PHE A 54 -5.56 7.61 5.14
C PHE A 54 -4.95 8.33 3.95
N LEU A 55 -5.04 7.76 2.74
CA LEU A 55 -4.63 8.44 1.51
C LEU A 55 -5.44 9.72 1.27
N LEU A 56 -6.76 9.65 1.42
CA LEU A 56 -7.66 10.78 1.21
C LEU A 56 -7.43 11.91 2.24
N VAL A 57 -7.34 11.56 3.52
CA VAL A 57 -7.05 12.54 4.59
C VAL A 57 -5.66 13.14 4.39
N GLY A 58 -4.65 12.31 4.08
CA GLY A 58 -3.30 12.76 3.79
C GLY A 58 -3.21 13.69 2.57
N PHE A 59 -4.07 13.49 1.56
CA PHE A 59 -4.20 14.39 0.40
C PHE A 59 -4.67 15.80 0.76
N PHE A 60 -5.61 15.92 1.73
CA PHE A 60 -6.12 17.21 2.20
C PHE A 60 -5.15 17.93 3.14
N ILE A 61 -4.36 17.19 3.92
CA ILE A 61 -3.33 17.73 4.83
C ILE A 61 -2.04 18.06 4.05
N LYS A 62 -2.11 19.10 3.22
CA LYS A 62 -1.00 19.52 2.36
C LYS A 62 0.12 20.20 3.16
N LYS A 63 1.36 20.04 2.69
CA LYS A 63 2.57 20.74 3.22
C LYS A 63 2.87 20.49 4.70
N ASN A 64 2.33 19.44 5.30
CA ASN A 64 2.60 19.05 6.68
C ASN A 64 3.17 17.61 6.71
N PRO A 65 4.24 17.32 7.49
CA PRO A 65 4.80 15.98 7.60
C PRO A 65 3.76 14.93 8.02
N LEU A 66 2.75 15.31 8.81
CA LEU A 66 1.62 14.44 9.16
C LEU A 66 0.86 13.93 7.93
N GLY A 67 0.66 14.78 6.92
CA GLY A 67 -0.01 14.38 5.68
C GLY A 67 0.80 13.32 4.91
N ASN A 68 2.13 13.45 4.88
CA ASN A 68 3.00 12.45 4.27
C ASN A 68 3.00 11.14 5.07
N ILE A 69 3.04 11.21 6.40
CA ILE A 69 2.94 10.02 7.28
C ILE A 69 1.62 9.27 7.04
N LEU A 70 0.50 9.99 6.97
CA LEU A 70 -0.80 9.39 6.65
C LEU A 70 -0.79 8.72 5.27
N LYS A 71 -0.19 9.34 4.26
CA LYS A 71 -0.07 8.73 2.93
C LYS A 71 0.81 7.48 2.94
N ILE A 72 1.94 7.49 3.64
CA ILE A 72 2.81 6.31 3.83
C ILE A 72 2.01 5.16 4.45
N LEU A 73 1.32 5.43 5.56
CA LEU A 73 0.47 4.44 6.22
C LEU A 73 -0.66 3.97 5.30
N GLY A 74 -1.29 4.89 4.57
CA GLY A 74 -2.34 4.59 3.61
C GLY A 74 -1.88 3.61 2.53
N TRP A 75 -0.72 3.86 1.91
CA TRP A 75 -0.13 2.97 0.91
C TRP A 75 0.24 1.60 1.49
N ILE A 76 0.84 1.56 2.68
CA ILE A 76 1.24 0.30 3.34
C ILE A 76 0.01 -0.54 3.70
N ILE A 77 -1.00 0.06 4.33
CA ILE A 77 -2.23 -0.63 4.74
C ILE A 77 -3.04 -1.07 3.50
N PHE A 78 -3.06 -0.26 2.45
CA PHE A 78 -3.73 -0.65 1.21
C PHE A 78 -2.98 -1.79 0.49
N ALA A 79 -1.64 -1.76 0.50
CA ALA A 79 -0.82 -2.84 -0.05
C ALA A 79 -0.98 -4.15 0.73
N PHE A 80 -1.21 -4.08 2.05
CA PHE A 80 -1.55 -5.25 2.86
C PHE A 80 -2.82 -5.95 2.36
N TYR A 81 -3.88 -5.19 2.04
CA TYR A 81 -5.10 -5.76 1.45
C TYR A 81 -4.81 -6.41 0.08
N TRP A 82 -4.02 -5.73 -0.76
CA TRP A 82 -3.69 -6.23 -2.10
C TRP A 82 -2.75 -7.44 -2.09
N ALA A 83 -1.95 -7.63 -1.04
CA ALA A 83 -1.09 -8.81 -0.89
C ALA A 83 -1.89 -10.12 -0.77
N ALA A 84 -3.17 -10.06 -0.41
CA ALA A 84 -4.07 -11.22 -0.38
C ALA A 84 -4.56 -11.65 -1.75
N GLN A 85 -4.79 -10.69 -2.64
CA GLN A 85 -5.53 -10.93 -3.88
C GLN A 85 -4.86 -11.92 -4.85
N PRO A 86 -3.52 -12.05 -4.95
CA PRO A 86 -2.92 -13.07 -5.79
C PRO A 86 -3.41 -14.48 -5.46
N SER A 87 -3.44 -14.88 -4.18
CA SER A 87 -3.89 -16.21 -3.78
C SER A 87 -5.41 -16.34 -3.70
N THR A 88 -6.09 -15.30 -3.23
CA THR A 88 -7.53 -15.40 -2.90
C THR A 88 -8.45 -15.09 -4.06
N LEU A 89 -8.00 -14.25 -5.00
CA LEU A 89 -8.80 -13.80 -6.15
C LEU A 89 -8.26 -14.46 -7.43
N TYR A 90 -7.00 -14.20 -7.79
CA TYR A 90 -6.51 -14.50 -9.14
C TYR A 90 -6.07 -15.95 -9.37
N PHE A 91 -5.29 -16.54 -8.44
CA PHE A 91 -4.96 -17.97 -8.56
C PHE A 91 -6.16 -18.86 -8.30
N GLY A 92 -7.12 -18.34 -7.55
CA GLY A 92 -8.35 -19.01 -7.20
C GLY A 92 -9.37 -19.08 -8.34
N GLU A 93 -9.67 -17.93 -8.92
CA GLU A 93 -10.61 -17.83 -10.03
C GLU A 93 -9.90 -18.19 -11.34
N GLU A 94 -10.05 -19.45 -11.76
CA GLU A 94 -9.61 -19.98 -13.06
C GLU A 94 -8.09 -19.98 -13.33
N GLY A 95 -7.28 -19.61 -12.34
CA GLY A 95 -5.81 -19.59 -12.47
C GLY A 95 -5.32 -18.43 -13.33
N ASP A 96 -5.85 -17.22 -13.12
CA ASP A 96 -5.42 -16.00 -13.79
C ASP A 96 -4.02 -15.54 -13.32
N ILE A 97 -3.01 -16.22 -13.87
CA ILE A 97 -1.60 -15.99 -13.55
C ILE A 97 -1.17 -14.57 -13.94
N PHE A 98 -1.72 -14.01 -15.02
CA PHE A 98 -1.34 -12.69 -15.49
C PHE A 98 -1.76 -11.61 -14.49
N ASN A 99 -3.02 -11.61 -14.05
CA ASN A 99 -3.48 -10.65 -13.07
C ASN A 99 -2.86 -10.90 -11.68
N ALA A 100 -2.58 -12.15 -11.31
CA ALA A 100 -1.81 -12.44 -10.11
C ALA A 100 -0.42 -11.78 -10.14
N ALA A 101 0.30 -11.89 -11.26
CA ALA A 101 1.62 -11.28 -11.43
C ALA A 101 1.55 -9.74 -11.43
N VAL A 102 0.57 -9.15 -12.12
CA VAL A 102 0.34 -7.70 -12.11
C VAL A 102 0.02 -7.22 -10.69
N CYS A 103 -0.78 -7.97 -9.93
CA CYS A 103 -1.12 -7.65 -8.55
C CYS A 103 0.12 -7.69 -7.65
N VAL A 104 0.97 -8.72 -7.78
CA VAL A 104 2.26 -8.79 -7.06
C VAL A 104 3.12 -7.56 -7.35
N ILE A 105 3.27 -7.18 -8.62
CA ILE A 105 4.00 -5.97 -9.01
C ILE A 105 3.34 -4.72 -8.40
N GLY A 106 2.01 -4.65 -8.44
CA GLY A 106 1.21 -3.58 -7.85
C GLY A 106 1.54 -3.35 -6.38
N VAL A 107 1.68 -4.41 -5.57
CA VAL A 107 2.07 -4.31 -4.15
C VAL A 107 3.43 -3.60 -4.01
N TYR A 108 4.42 -3.93 -4.84
CA TYR A 108 5.71 -3.22 -4.83
C TYR A 108 5.60 -1.77 -5.30
N VAL A 109 4.73 -1.47 -6.28
CA VAL A 109 4.48 -0.09 -6.73
C VAL A 109 3.89 0.75 -5.60
N LEU A 110 2.95 0.21 -4.81
CA LEU A 110 2.38 0.92 -3.65
C LEU A 110 3.47 1.25 -2.63
N PHE A 111 4.37 0.31 -2.33
CA PHE A 111 5.52 0.55 -1.44
C PHE A 111 6.55 1.52 -2.03
N TYR A 112 6.75 1.51 -3.34
CA TYR A 112 7.58 2.50 -4.01
C TYR A 112 7.01 3.92 -3.83
N ILE A 113 5.69 4.11 -3.97
CA ILE A 113 5.06 5.41 -3.74
C ILE A 113 5.21 5.80 -2.25
N ALA A 114 5.01 4.87 -1.32
CA ALA A 114 5.22 5.09 0.11
C ALA A 114 6.67 5.52 0.43
N TYR A 115 7.65 4.88 -0.19
CA TYR A 115 9.06 5.26 -0.08
C TYR A 115 9.31 6.69 -0.57
N HIS A 116 8.68 7.07 -1.68
CA HIS A 116 8.79 8.42 -2.21
C HIS A 116 8.12 9.47 -1.31
N GLU A 117 7.03 9.12 -0.62
CA GLU A 117 6.45 9.97 0.42
C GLU A 117 7.42 10.16 1.61
N TRP A 118 8.11 9.09 2.03
CA TRP A 118 9.16 9.18 3.05
C TRP A 118 10.33 10.08 2.59
N LEU A 119 10.82 9.90 1.36
CA LEU A 119 11.86 10.78 0.79
C LEU A 119 11.42 12.24 0.74
N SER A 120 10.13 12.50 0.52
CA SER A 120 9.56 13.85 0.56
C SER A 120 9.65 14.48 1.95
N ILE A 121 9.49 13.70 3.02
CA ILE A 121 9.72 14.13 4.41
C ILE A 121 11.21 14.44 4.62
N GLU A 122 12.10 13.48 4.33
CA GLU A 122 13.55 13.62 4.53
C GLU A 122 14.14 14.82 3.80
N ARG A 123 13.67 15.08 2.58
CA ARG A 123 14.16 16.19 1.75
C ARG A 123 13.42 17.51 2.02
N ASN A 124 12.42 17.51 2.89
CA ASN A 124 11.50 18.62 3.11
C ASN A 124 10.95 19.19 1.78
N LYS A 125 10.57 18.29 0.86
CA LYS A 125 10.07 18.63 -0.47
C LYS A 125 8.68 18.08 -0.68
N ASN A 126 7.72 18.97 -0.93
CA ASN A 126 6.38 18.58 -1.33
C ASN A 126 6.35 18.25 -2.83
N VAL A 127 5.96 17.03 -3.18
CA VAL A 127 5.90 16.57 -4.57
C VAL A 127 4.44 16.48 -4.99
N SER A 128 4.04 17.33 -5.94
CA SER A 128 2.64 17.49 -6.35
C SER A 128 2.04 16.18 -6.89
N CYS A 129 2.80 15.41 -7.68
CA CYS A 129 2.30 14.14 -8.24
C CYS A 129 2.04 13.07 -7.17
N LEU A 130 2.84 13.03 -6.09
CA LEU A 130 2.60 12.12 -4.96
C LEU A 130 1.31 12.49 -4.20
N ASN A 131 1.07 13.78 -4.02
CA ASN A 131 -0.19 14.24 -3.43
C ASN A 131 -1.37 13.89 -4.34
N TRP A 132 -1.24 14.15 -5.65
CA TRP A 132 -2.30 13.87 -6.62
C TRP A 132 -2.67 12.37 -6.67
N ILE A 133 -1.69 11.47 -6.75
CA ILE A 133 -1.96 10.03 -6.81
C ILE A 133 -2.61 9.52 -5.51
N ALA A 134 -2.23 10.03 -4.33
CA ALA A 134 -2.92 9.70 -3.08
C ALA A 134 -4.39 10.13 -3.09
N GLY A 135 -4.69 11.34 -3.57
CA GLY A 135 -6.07 11.83 -3.70
C GLY A 135 -6.87 11.03 -4.72
N ALA A 136 -6.29 10.77 -5.90
CA ALA A 136 -6.93 10.00 -6.96
C ALA A 136 -7.24 8.56 -6.49
N SER A 137 -6.28 7.87 -5.88
CA SER A 137 -6.49 6.54 -5.33
C SER A 137 -7.51 6.53 -4.20
N GLY A 138 -7.46 7.50 -3.28
CA GLY A 138 -8.44 7.62 -2.20
C GLY A 138 -9.86 7.81 -2.72
N ILE A 139 -10.09 8.77 -3.63
CA ILE A 139 -11.43 9.06 -4.17
C ILE A 139 -11.93 7.90 -5.03
N ALA A 140 -11.16 7.49 -6.04
CA ALA A 140 -11.58 6.46 -6.98
C ALA A 140 -11.74 5.11 -6.29
N GLY A 141 -10.82 4.75 -5.39
CA GLY A 141 -10.87 3.51 -4.62
C GLY A 141 -12.09 3.47 -3.70
N LEU A 142 -12.37 4.55 -2.95
CA LEU A 142 -13.55 4.58 -2.08
C LEU A 142 -14.85 4.45 -2.88
N ILE A 143 -14.99 5.19 -3.99
CA ILE A 143 -16.19 5.08 -4.84
C ILE A 143 -16.34 3.65 -5.37
N TYR A 144 -15.29 3.09 -5.95
CA TYR A 144 -15.31 1.75 -6.52
C TYR A 144 -15.70 0.70 -5.48
N PHE A 145 -14.99 0.65 -4.34
CA PHE A 145 -15.23 -0.38 -3.33
C PHE A 145 -16.52 -0.18 -2.53
N VAL A 146 -17.06 1.03 -2.44
CA VAL A 146 -18.40 1.22 -1.87
C VAL A 146 -19.46 0.66 -2.81
N ILE A 147 -19.38 0.96 -4.12
CA ILE A 147 -20.35 0.47 -5.11
C ILE A 147 -20.29 -1.04 -5.24
N GLU A 148 -19.09 -1.61 -5.37
CA GLU A 148 -18.88 -3.06 -5.51
C GLU A 148 -19.39 -3.86 -4.31
N ARG A 149 -19.50 -3.23 -3.13
CA ARG A 149 -19.88 -3.89 -1.87
C ARG A 149 -21.30 -3.57 -1.40
N THR A 150 -22.06 -2.81 -2.20
CA THR A 150 -23.47 -2.50 -1.96
C THR A 150 -24.35 -3.32 -2.90
#